data_AF-A0A4R8TL49-F1
#
_entry.id   AF-A0A4R8TL49-F1
#
_cell.length_a   1.000
_cell.length_b   1.000
_cell.length_c   1.000
_cell.angle_alpha   90.00
_cell.angle_beta   90.00
_cell.angle_gamma   90.00
#
_symmetry.space_group_name_H-M   'P 1'
#
loop_
_entity.id
_entity.type
_entity.pdbx_description
1 polymer ?
#
loop_
_entity_poly.entity_id
_entity_poly.type
_entity_poly.pdbx_seq_one_letter_code
_entity_poly.pdbx_strand_id
1 'polypeptide(L)'
;MRAPRIQQFLGPLLFRRAPVAPTCQTRWLHKTRAAPPVPSPIPLIPDVQTLLKVIGRGLSQHADKFPTWDALFSLSSDQLRELGLEPPRTRRYLLTWLDRYRKGAFGAGGDFKHVENGEAVLRIARDPKTERKMVVNVPADAAVEKVSLAGLPKLAGYTVRGANTISGPYAVPLKAGEGARVVVTEGMWEHKQGHKVDGGERRRGEVRFKKRVAARRAEREAQGLR
;
A
#
# COMPACT_ATOMS: atom_id res chain seq x y z
N MET A 1 21.98 -77.86 36.67
CA MET A 1 20.97 -76.82 37.01
C MET A 1 20.33 -76.33 35.71
N ARG A 2 19.01 -76.10 35.75
CA ARG A 2 18.11 -75.89 34.59
C ARG A 2 18.43 -74.61 33.81
N ALA A 3 18.21 -74.66 32.50
CA ALA A 3 17.55 -73.57 31.78
C ALA A 3 16.69 -74.15 30.64
N PRO A 4 15.36 -73.95 30.65
CA PRO A 4 14.49 -74.37 29.55
C PRO A 4 14.58 -73.40 28.36
N ARG A 5 14.56 -73.97 27.15
CA ARG A 5 14.41 -73.26 25.87
C ARG A 5 13.09 -72.51 25.85
N ILE A 6 13.13 -71.18 25.77
CA ILE A 6 11.98 -70.34 25.46
C ILE A 6 11.81 -70.33 23.93
N GLN A 7 10.80 -71.04 23.43
CA GLN A 7 10.34 -70.88 22.05
C GLN A 7 9.59 -69.55 21.94
N GLN A 8 10.16 -68.61 21.20
CA GLN A 8 9.49 -67.37 20.83
C GLN A 8 8.54 -67.68 19.66
N PHE A 9 7.25 -67.69 19.93
CA PHE A 9 6.22 -67.74 18.88
C PHE A 9 6.22 -66.40 18.12
N LEU A 10 6.79 -66.40 16.92
CA LEU A 10 6.56 -65.37 15.91
C LEU A 10 5.15 -65.58 15.32
N GLY A 11 4.17 -64.82 15.82
CA GLY A 11 2.85 -64.72 15.19
C GLY A 11 2.94 -63.90 13.89
N PRO A 12 2.19 -64.25 12.82
CA PRO A 12 2.21 -63.50 11.58
C PRO A 12 1.41 -62.20 11.78
N LEU A 13 2.10 -61.06 11.69
CA LEU A 13 1.46 -59.76 11.57
C LEU A 13 0.66 -59.74 10.26
N LEU A 14 -0.67 -59.74 10.39
CA LEU A 14 -1.58 -59.40 9.30
C LEU A 14 -1.22 -58.02 8.77
N PHE A 15 -0.59 -57.96 7.60
CA PHE A 15 -0.43 -56.72 6.85
C PHE A 15 -1.83 -56.21 6.47
N ARG A 16 -2.41 -55.35 7.30
CA ARG A 16 -3.51 -54.48 6.90
C ARG A 16 -3.01 -53.61 5.75
N ARG A 17 -3.48 -53.88 4.53
CA ARG A 17 -3.38 -52.92 3.42
C ARG A 17 -4.06 -51.63 3.86
N ALA A 18 -3.28 -50.56 4.00
CA ALA A 18 -3.82 -49.23 4.25
C ALA A 18 -4.74 -48.82 3.09
N PRO A 19 -5.88 -48.16 3.36
CA PRO A 19 -6.74 -47.65 2.30
C PRO A 19 -5.97 -46.59 1.51
N VAL A 20 -5.97 -46.74 0.18
CA VAL A 20 -5.41 -45.75 -0.74
C VAL A 20 -6.16 -44.44 -0.50
N ALA A 21 -5.47 -43.41 -0.02
CA ALA A 21 -6.08 -42.10 0.19
C ALA A 21 -6.69 -41.61 -1.14
N PRO A 22 -7.89 -40.98 -1.11
CA PRO A 22 -8.47 -40.43 -2.33
C PRO A 22 -7.46 -39.45 -2.94
N THR A 23 -7.16 -39.64 -4.22
CA THR A 23 -6.33 -38.74 -4.99
C THR A 23 -6.82 -37.32 -4.77
N CYS A 24 -5.95 -36.45 -4.27
CA CYS A 24 -6.26 -35.06 -4.01
C CYS A 24 -6.67 -34.43 -5.36
N GLN A 25 -7.98 -34.35 -5.63
CA GLN A 25 -8.49 -33.70 -6.83
C GLN A 25 -8.13 -32.23 -6.72
N THR A 26 -7.07 -31.82 -7.42
CA THR A 26 -6.69 -30.43 -7.59
C THR A 26 -7.71 -29.74 -8.48
N ARG A 27 -8.91 -29.50 -7.95
CA ARG A 27 -9.92 -28.69 -8.62
C ARG A 27 -9.32 -27.31 -8.85
N TRP A 28 -9.38 -26.85 -10.10
CA TRP A 28 -8.94 -25.51 -10.49
C TRP A 28 -9.91 -24.46 -9.96
N LEU A 29 -9.89 -24.26 -8.65
CA LEU A 29 -10.80 -23.38 -7.91
C LEU A 29 -10.82 -21.95 -8.49
N HIS A 30 -9.71 -21.52 -9.07
CA HIS A 30 -9.58 -20.21 -9.73
C HIS A 30 -10.44 -20.07 -10.99
N LYS A 31 -10.82 -21.17 -11.67
CA LYS A 31 -11.72 -21.13 -12.84
C LYS A 31 -13.20 -21.23 -12.46
N THR A 32 -13.49 -21.86 -11.33
CA THR A 32 -14.85 -22.11 -10.87
C THR A 32 -15.37 -21.03 -9.93
N ARG A 33 -14.49 -20.21 -9.35
CA ARG A 33 -14.86 -19.11 -8.47
C ARG A 33 -15.38 -17.93 -9.29
N ALA A 34 -16.50 -17.34 -8.87
CA ALA A 34 -16.99 -16.10 -9.43
C ALA A 34 -15.93 -14.99 -9.37
N ALA A 35 -15.88 -14.15 -10.40
CA ALA A 35 -14.98 -13.01 -10.43
C ALA A 35 -15.25 -12.10 -9.22
N PRO A 36 -14.20 -11.57 -8.57
CA PRO A 36 -14.39 -10.63 -7.46
C PRO A 36 -15.13 -9.37 -7.95
N PRO A 37 -16.06 -8.83 -7.15
CA PRO A 37 -16.80 -7.64 -7.54
C PRO A 37 -15.87 -6.44 -7.75
N VAL A 38 -16.28 -5.54 -8.63
CA VAL A 38 -15.59 -4.27 -8.84
C VAL A 38 -16.04 -3.28 -7.76
N PRO A 39 -15.12 -2.70 -6.98
CA PRO A 39 -15.45 -1.73 -5.95
C PRO A 39 -15.73 -0.36 -6.57
N SER A 40 -16.62 0.43 -5.97
CA SER A 40 -16.88 1.80 -6.42
C SER A 40 -15.68 2.74 -6.18
N PRO A 41 -15.51 3.78 -7.01
CA PRO A 41 -14.49 4.80 -6.77
C PRO A 41 -14.79 5.58 -5.47
N ILE A 42 -13.74 6.10 -4.85
CA ILE A 42 -13.78 6.88 -3.59
C ILE A 42 -13.66 8.37 -3.95
N PRO A 43 -14.20 9.32 -3.17
CA PRO A 43 -14.05 10.75 -3.46
C PRO A 43 -12.60 11.21 -3.66
N LEU A 44 -11.65 10.63 -2.91
CA LEU A 44 -10.21 10.91 -3.08
C LEU A 44 -9.64 10.40 -4.41
N ILE A 45 -10.21 9.32 -4.94
CA ILE A 45 -9.73 8.61 -6.13
C ILE A 45 -10.93 8.39 -7.06
N PRO A 46 -11.33 9.43 -7.81
CA PRO A 46 -12.45 9.33 -8.75
C PRO A 46 -12.11 8.51 -10.00
N ASP A 47 -10.84 8.52 -10.41
CA ASP A 47 -10.40 8.05 -11.73
C ASP A 47 -9.29 7.00 -11.65
N VAL A 48 -9.09 6.24 -12.74
CA VAL A 48 -7.99 5.28 -12.84
C VAL A 48 -6.63 5.96 -12.75
N GLN A 49 -6.47 7.10 -13.42
CA GLN A 49 -5.22 7.84 -13.43
C GLN A 49 -4.82 8.30 -12.02
N THR A 50 -5.79 8.76 -11.22
CA THR A 50 -5.54 9.19 -9.84
C THR A 50 -5.15 8.01 -8.95
N LEU A 51 -5.78 6.84 -9.13
CA LEU A 51 -5.40 5.62 -8.40
C LEU A 51 -3.96 5.20 -8.68
N LEU A 52 -3.58 5.13 -9.96
CA LEU A 52 -2.23 4.72 -10.37
C LEU A 52 -1.17 5.72 -9.90
N LYS A 53 -1.48 7.02 -9.93
CA LYS A 53 -0.63 8.08 -9.36
C LYS A 53 -0.43 7.88 -7.85
N VAL A 54 -1.49 7.63 -7.10
CA VAL A 54 -1.45 7.46 -5.64
C VAL A 54 -0.66 6.21 -5.22
N ILE A 55 -0.81 5.10 -5.95
CA ILE A 55 -0.08 3.84 -5.68
C ILE A 55 1.44 3.98 -5.95
N GLY A 56 1.81 4.87 -6.87
CA GLY A 56 3.20 5.23 -7.18
C GLY A 56 3.93 4.21 -8.07
N ARG A 57 5.26 4.10 -7.88
CA ARG A 57 6.16 3.24 -8.68
C ARG A 57 6.11 3.45 -10.20
N GLY A 58 5.78 4.67 -10.65
CA GLY A 58 5.68 4.99 -12.07
C GLY A 58 4.51 4.32 -12.79
N LEU A 59 3.51 3.79 -12.07
CA LEU A 59 2.34 3.17 -12.70
C LEU A 59 1.45 4.17 -13.46
N SER A 60 1.55 5.46 -13.15
CA SER A 60 0.89 6.55 -13.88
C SER A 60 1.18 6.56 -15.38
N GLN A 61 2.36 6.05 -15.80
CA GLN A 61 2.77 5.95 -17.21
C GLN A 61 1.92 4.98 -18.03
N HIS A 62 1.16 4.12 -17.36
CA HIS A 62 0.35 3.09 -18.01
C HIS A 62 -1.15 3.37 -17.91
N ALA A 63 -1.54 4.58 -17.51
CA ALA A 63 -2.94 4.97 -17.39
C ALA A 63 -3.71 4.79 -18.70
N ASP A 64 -3.09 5.11 -19.84
CA ASP A 64 -3.71 5.02 -21.17
C ASP A 64 -4.16 3.60 -21.56
N LYS A 65 -3.57 2.58 -20.91
CA LYS A 65 -3.91 1.17 -21.14
C LYS A 65 -5.23 0.75 -20.49
N PHE A 66 -5.76 1.58 -19.61
CA PHE A 66 -6.95 1.31 -18.82
C PHE A 66 -8.05 2.32 -19.14
N PRO A 67 -8.93 2.02 -20.11
CA PRO A 67 -9.96 2.98 -20.54
C PRO A 67 -11.04 3.18 -19.48
N THR A 68 -11.35 2.15 -18.68
CA THR A 68 -12.43 2.19 -17.68
C THR A 68 -11.97 1.67 -16.32
N TRP A 69 -12.66 2.12 -15.27
CA TRP A 69 -12.45 1.64 -13.90
C TRP A 69 -12.70 0.12 -13.80
N ASP A 70 -13.75 -0.37 -14.45
CA ASP A 70 -14.09 -1.78 -14.47
C ASP A 70 -13.01 -2.63 -15.14
N ALA A 71 -12.41 -2.13 -16.23
CA ALA A 71 -11.30 -2.82 -16.89
C ALA A 71 -10.11 -2.99 -15.94
N LEU A 72 -9.74 -1.94 -15.19
CA LEU A 72 -8.62 -2.01 -14.24
C LEU A 72 -8.78 -3.14 -13.22
N PHE A 73 -9.98 -3.31 -12.65
CA PHE A 73 -10.25 -4.34 -11.65
C PHE A 73 -10.49 -5.73 -12.26
N SER A 74 -10.92 -5.81 -13.51
CA SER A 74 -11.28 -7.08 -14.16
C SER A 74 -10.10 -7.78 -14.82
N LEU A 75 -9.08 -7.03 -15.26
CA LEU A 75 -7.94 -7.59 -15.99
C LEU A 75 -7.13 -8.60 -15.19
N SER A 76 -6.80 -9.73 -15.83
CA SER A 76 -5.98 -10.78 -15.25
C SER A 76 -4.48 -10.48 -15.38
N SER A 77 -3.65 -11.23 -14.65
CA SER A 77 -2.19 -11.09 -14.73
C SER A 77 -1.67 -11.26 -16.16
N ASP A 78 -2.18 -12.20 -16.94
CA ASP A 78 -1.67 -12.47 -18.28
C ASP A 78 -2.08 -11.37 -19.26
N GLN A 79 -3.31 -10.88 -19.16
CA GLN A 79 -3.79 -9.73 -19.94
C GLN A 79 -2.97 -8.46 -19.64
N LEU A 80 -2.64 -8.19 -18.37
CA LEU A 80 -1.78 -7.06 -18.01
C LEU A 80 -0.38 -7.18 -18.65
N ARG A 81 0.15 -8.39 -18.80
CA ARG A 81 1.41 -8.63 -19.51
C ARG A 81 1.29 -8.36 -21.00
N GLU A 82 0.20 -8.79 -21.63
CA GLU A 82 -0.07 -8.52 -23.06
C GLU A 82 -0.20 -7.03 -23.34
N LEU A 83 -0.80 -6.27 -22.41
CA LEU A 83 -0.85 -4.81 -22.46
C LEU A 83 0.52 -4.15 -22.22
N GLY A 84 1.57 -4.93 -21.93
CA GLY A 84 2.93 -4.44 -21.74
C GLY A 84 3.21 -3.84 -20.36
N LEU A 85 2.53 -4.30 -19.30
CA LEU A 85 2.92 -4.00 -17.91
C LEU A 85 4.06 -4.92 -17.48
N GLU A 86 5.24 -4.61 -17.99
CA GLU A 86 6.52 -5.21 -17.59
C GLU A 86 7.29 -4.19 -16.75
N PRO A 87 7.99 -4.58 -15.67
CA PRO A 87 8.36 -5.92 -15.21
C PRO A 87 7.28 -6.66 -14.38
N PRO A 88 7.41 -7.99 -14.16
CA PRO A 88 6.45 -8.78 -13.39
C PRO A 88 6.23 -8.28 -11.95
N ARG A 89 7.25 -7.65 -11.35
CA ARG A 89 7.16 -7.04 -10.02
C ARG A 89 6.14 -5.91 -9.96
N THR A 90 6.06 -5.09 -11.01
CA THR A 90 5.11 -3.96 -11.13
C THR A 90 3.68 -4.48 -11.26
N ARG A 91 3.47 -5.47 -12.12
CA ARG A 91 2.17 -6.14 -12.29
C ARG A 91 1.66 -6.80 -11.00
N ARG A 92 2.50 -7.58 -10.32
CA ARG A 92 2.13 -8.20 -9.03
C ARG A 92 1.80 -7.16 -7.96
N TYR A 93 2.54 -6.06 -7.94
CA TYR A 93 2.30 -4.94 -7.03
C TYR A 93 0.95 -4.27 -7.29
N LEU A 94 0.61 -3.99 -8.55
CA LEU A 94 -0.70 -3.46 -8.94
C LEU A 94 -1.83 -4.39 -8.48
N LEU A 95 -1.76 -5.69 -8.81
CA LEU A 95 -2.78 -6.67 -8.41
C LEU A 95 -2.96 -6.76 -6.88
N THR A 96 -1.86 -6.65 -6.13
CA THR A 96 -1.90 -6.63 -4.66
C THR A 96 -2.64 -5.39 -4.15
N TRP A 97 -2.43 -4.24 -4.78
CA TRP A 97 -3.14 -3.00 -4.43
C TRP A 97 -4.62 -3.03 -4.82
N LEU A 98 -4.97 -3.58 -5.98
CA LEU A 98 -6.37 -3.74 -6.38
C LEU A 98 -7.13 -4.67 -5.41
N ASP A 99 -6.51 -5.76 -4.96
CA ASP A 99 -7.09 -6.64 -3.93
C ASP A 99 -7.25 -5.92 -2.58
N ARG A 100 -6.29 -5.08 -2.19
CA ARG A 100 -6.40 -4.25 -0.98
C ARG A 100 -7.52 -3.24 -1.07
N TYR A 101 -7.67 -2.60 -2.22
CA TYR A 101 -8.74 -1.65 -2.47
C TYR A 101 -10.11 -2.34 -2.35
N ARG A 102 -10.28 -3.54 -2.91
CA ARG A 102 -11.51 -4.35 -2.75
C ARG A 102 -11.84 -4.66 -1.29
N LYS A 103 -10.82 -4.85 -0.45
CA LYS A 103 -10.96 -5.12 0.98
C LYS A 103 -11.23 -3.87 1.82
N GLY A 104 -11.25 -2.68 1.21
CA GLY A 104 -11.35 -1.41 1.93
C GLY A 104 -10.08 -1.04 2.71
N ALA A 105 -8.96 -1.72 2.45
CA ALA A 105 -7.68 -1.46 3.11
C ALA A 105 -6.94 -0.31 2.40
N PHE A 106 -7.54 0.87 2.48
CA PHE A 106 -7.02 2.08 1.87
C PHE A 106 -5.80 2.63 2.62
N GLY A 107 -5.01 3.46 1.94
CA GLY A 107 -3.92 4.19 2.56
C GLY A 107 -4.40 5.48 3.24
N ALA A 108 -3.45 6.39 3.49
CA ALA A 108 -3.76 7.70 4.06
C ALA A 108 -4.84 8.42 3.24
N GLY A 109 -5.90 8.89 3.92
CA GLY A 109 -6.98 9.64 3.28
C GLY A 109 -8.08 8.81 2.60
N GLY A 110 -8.05 7.48 2.68
CA GLY A 110 -9.12 6.64 2.14
C GLY A 110 -10.51 6.93 2.72
N ASP A 111 -10.58 7.48 3.94
CA ASP A 111 -11.84 7.79 4.65
C ASP A 111 -12.43 9.16 4.28
N PHE A 112 -11.79 9.93 3.40
CA PHE A 112 -12.21 11.29 3.06
C PHE A 112 -13.50 11.29 2.23
N LYS A 113 -14.51 12.03 2.72
CA LYS A 113 -15.80 12.19 2.04
C LYS A 113 -15.84 13.45 1.17
N HIS A 114 -15.25 14.55 1.64
CA HIS A 114 -15.19 15.82 0.95
C HIS A 114 -13.78 16.03 0.40
N VAL A 115 -13.67 15.91 -0.92
CA VAL A 115 -12.44 16.13 -1.68
C VAL A 115 -12.80 16.99 -2.88
N GLU A 116 -12.14 18.13 -3.02
CA GLU A 116 -12.35 19.09 -4.10
C GLU A 116 -11.04 19.24 -4.86
N ASN A 117 -11.05 19.05 -6.19
CA ASN A 117 -9.86 19.14 -7.04
C ASN A 117 -8.66 18.27 -6.59
N GLY A 118 -8.92 17.14 -5.93
CA GLY A 118 -7.86 16.30 -5.37
C GLY A 118 -7.21 16.86 -4.11
N GLU A 119 -7.84 17.84 -3.46
CA GLU A 119 -7.46 18.40 -2.17
C GLU A 119 -8.55 18.12 -1.13
N ALA A 120 -8.14 17.68 0.06
CA ALA A 120 -9.01 17.50 1.21
C ALA A 120 -8.64 18.50 2.29
N VAL A 121 -9.62 19.25 2.79
CA VAL A 121 -9.43 20.19 3.90
C VAL A 121 -9.81 19.50 5.21
N LEU A 122 -8.87 19.52 6.14
CA LEU A 122 -9.00 18.97 7.48
C LEU A 122 -9.10 20.11 8.49
N ARG A 123 -10.13 20.07 9.33
CA ARG A 123 -10.36 21.04 10.40
C ARG A 123 -10.41 20.32 11.74
N ILE A 124 -10.23 21.09 12.82
CA ILE A 124 -10.37 20.57 14.19
C ILE A 124 -11.79 20.85 14.65
N ALA A 125 -12.49 19.79 15.08
CA ALA A 125 -13.78 19.90 15.72
C ALA A 125 -13.69 19.40 17.17
N ARG A 126 -14.55 19.91 18.03
CA ARG A 126 -14.74 19.39 19.39
C ARG A 126 -15.96 18.48 19.39
N ASP A 127 -15.78 17.27 19.87
CA ASP A 127 -16.91 16.34 20.03
C ASP A 127 -17.89 16.86 21.08
N PRO A 128 -19.20 16.91 20.80
CA PRO A 128 -20.16 17.33 21.82
C PRO A 128 -20.30 16.29 22.95
N LYS A 129 -20.11 15.00 22.67
CA LYS A 129 -20.28 13.92 23.66
C LYS A 129 -19.06 13.74 24.56
N THR A 130 -17.89 13.88 23.96
CA THR A 130 -16.62 13.40 24.51
C THR A 130 -15.72 14.58 24.90
N GLU A 131 -16.07 15.78 24.43
CA GLU A 131 -15.34 17.05 24.53
C GLU A 131 -13.90 17.03 24.02
N ARG A 132 -13.46 15.92 23.42
CA ARG A 132 -12.13 15.77 22.85
C ARG A 132 -12.07 16.44 21.49
N LYS A 133 -10.88 16.94 21.16
CA LYS A 133 -10.57 17.45 19.82
C LYS A 133 -10.40 16.27 18.87
N MET A 134 -11.08 16.33 17.73
CA MET A 134 -10.90 15.38 16.64
C MET A 134 -10.68 16.12 15.32
N VAL A 135 -10.07 15.40 14.37
CA VAL A 135 -9.83 15.91 13.03
C VAL A 135 -10.99 15.45 12.13
N VAL A 136 -11.63 16.40 11.48
CA VAL A 136 -12.76 16.17 10.58
C VAL A 136 -12.44 16.68 9.20
N ASN A 137 -12.95 15.97 8.18
CA ASN A 137 -12.86 16.39 6.79
C ASN A 137 -14.13 17.21 6.46
N VAL A 138 -13.94 18.45 6.01
CA VAL A 138 -14.98 19.44 5.80
C VAL A 138 -14.75 20.10 4.43
N PRO A 139 -15.79 20.45 3.66
CA PRO A 139 -15.64 21.22 2.43
C PRO A 139 -14.83 22.51 2.63
N ALA A 140 -14.12 22.98 1.61
CA ALA A 140 -13.21 24.13 1.75
C ALA A 140 -13.93 25.41 2.20
N ASP A 141 -15.13 25.62 1.68
CA ASP A 141 -15.96 26.82 1.92
C ASP A 141 -16.84 26.72 3.17
N ALA A 142 -16.92 25.54 3.80
CA ALA A 142 -17.79 25.31 4.94
C ALA A 142 -17.06 25.52 6.27
N ALA A 143 -17.63 26.36 7.14
CA ALA A 143 -17.20 26.47 8.53
C ALA A 143 -17.55 25.19 9.32
N VAL A 144 -16.69 24.81 10.27
CA VAL A 144 -16.84 23.60 11.10
C VAL A 144 -18.18 23.55 11.83
N GLU A 145 -18.71 24.72 12.23
CA GLU A 145 -19.96 24.85 12.98
C GLU A 145 -21.20 24.45 12.18
N LYS A 146 -21.15 24.54 10.84
CA LYS A 146 -22.29 24.25 9.97
C LYS A 146 -22.44 22.76 9.65
N VAL A 147 -21.41 21.95 9.92
CA VAL A 147 -21.41 20.53 9.56
C VAL A 147 -21.78 19.68 10.77
N SER A 148 -22.80 18.83 10.60
CA SER A 148 -23.24 17.91 11.64
C SER A 148 -22.16 16.84 11.90
N LEU A 149 -21.54 16.91 13.08
CA LEU A 149 -20.45 16.01 13.49
C LEU A 149 -20.89 14.55 13.67
N ALA A 150 -22.20 14.31 13.86
CA ALA A 150 -22.74 13.00 14.21
C ALA A 150 -22.59 11.90 13.13
N GLY A 151 -22.28 12.27 11.87
CA GLY A 151 -22.14 11.33 10.74
C GLY A 151 -20.77 11.29 10.07
N LEU A 152 -19.80 12.06 10.58
CA LEU A 152 -18.45 12.10 10.02
C LEU A 152 -17.59 10.98 10.62
N PRO A 153 -16.96 10.12 9.79
CA PRO A 153 -16.07 9.11 10.30
C PRO A 153 -14.81 9.76 10.88
N LYS A 154 -14.28 9.16 11.94
CA LYS A 154 -12.97 9.53 12.46
C LYS A 154 -11.91 9.20 11.41
N LEU A 155 -11.07 10.17 11.07
CA LEU A 155 -10.03 10.00 10.07
C LEU A 155 -8.88 9.16 10.62
N ALA A 156 -8.59 8.02 9.98
CA ALA A 156 -7.48 7.16 10.38
C ALA A 156 -6.12 7.85 10.15
N GLY A 157 -5.25 7.84 11.17
CA GLY A 157 -3.88 8.35 11.07
C GLY A 157 -3.73 9.88 11.25
N TYR A 158 -4.81 10.61 11.49
CA TYR A 158 -4.77 12.05 11.79
C TYR A 158 -5.15 12.31 13.25
N THR A 159 -4.34 13.12 13.93
CA THR A 159 -4.52 13.46 15.34
C THR A 159 -4.23 14.92 15.59
N VAL A 160 -4.82 15.49 16.64
CA VAL A 160 -4.53 16.86 17.08
C VAL A 160 -3.37 16.84 18.06
N ARG A 161 -2.36 17.69 17.85
CA ARG A 161 -1.22 17.94 18.73
C ARG A 161 -1.31 19.38 19.26
N GLY A 162 -1.13 19.56 20.57
CA GLY A 162 -1.19 20.88 21.19
C GLY A 162 -2.56 21.55 21.08
N ALA A 163 -2.57 22.86 20.82
CA ALA A 163 -3.81 23.62 20.70
C ALA A 163 -4.51 23.37 19.36
N ASN A 164 -3.86 23.72 18.25
CA ASN A 164 -4.49 23.80 16.92
C ASN A 164 -3.70 23.08 15.82
N THR A 165 -2.72 22.24 16.16
CA THR A 165 -1.85 21.60 15.16
C THR A 165 -2.39 20.22 14.79
N ILE A 166 -2.66 19.99 13.51
CA ILE A 166 -3.03 18.67 12.99
C ILE A 166 -1.76 17.93 12.59
N SER A 167 -1.59 16.72 13.12
CA SER A 167 -0.49 15.81 12.83
C SER A 167 -1.02 14.59 12.09
N GLY A 168 -0.50 14.34 10.89
CA GLY A 168 -0.82 13.18 10.08
C GLY A 168 0.03 13.10 8.81
N PRO A 169 -0.03 11.99 8.08
CA PRO A 169 0.71 11.84 6.83
C PRO A 169 0.18 12.82 5.77
N TYR A 170 1.07 13.49 5.04
CA TYR A 170 0.73 14.45 3.98
C TYR A 170 -0.15 15.64 4.39
N ALA A 171 -0.33 15.89 5.70
CA ALA A 171 -1.04 17.05 6.22
C ALA A 171 -0.14 18.30 6.13
N VAL A 172 -0.44 19.20 5.21
CA VAL A 172 0.21 20.50 5.09
C VAL A 172 -0.63 21.53 5.86
N PRO A 173 -0.08 22.24 6.87
CA PRO A 173 -0.85 23.20 7.64
C PRO A 173 -1.33 24.37 6.78
N LEU A 174 -2.58 24.80 6.99
CA LEU A 174 -3.13 26.01 6.39
C LEU A 174 -2.72 27.26 7.17
N LYS A 175 -2.85 28.42 6.53
CA LYS A 175 -2.59 29.72 7.17
C LYS A 175 -3.48 29.90 8.40
N ALA A 176 -3.00 30.70 9.36
CA ALA A 176 -3.72 31.07 10.58
C ALA A 176 -4.16 29.90 11.48
N GLY A 177 -3.56 28.70 11.35
CA GLY A 177 -3.86 27.56 12.22
C GLY A 177 -5.30 27.04 12.08
N GLU A 178 -5.96 27.40 10.98
CA GLU A 178 -7.36 27.06 10.76
C GLU A 178 -7.55 25.58 10.38
N GLY A 179 -6.48 24.84 10.11
CA GLY A 179 -6.55 23.44 9.72
C GLY A 179 -5.32 22.96 8.95
N ALA A 180 -5.50 21.85 8.22
CA ALA A 180 -4.50 21.28 7.33
C ALA A 180 -5.14 20.87 6.01
N ARG A 181 -4.40 21.00 4.92
CA ARG A 181 -4.77 20.49 3.60
C ARG A 181 -4.00 19.21 3.30
N VAL A 182 -4.66 18.24 2.68
CA VAL A 182 -4.05 17.03 2.16
C VAL A 182 -4.26 17.00 0.66
N VAL A 183 -3.17 17.14 -0.10
CA VAL A 183 -3.17 17.13 -1.56
C VAL A 183 -2.83 15.73 -2.04
N VAL A 184 -3.52 15.23 -3.08
CA VAL A 184 -3.20 13.94 -3.71
C VAL A 184 -1.83 14.00 -4.39
N THR A 185 -0.83 13.42 -3.72
CA THR A 185 0.55 13.32 -4.21
C THR A 185 0.84 11.96 -4.86
N GLU A 186 1.81 11.93 -5.77
CA GLU A 186 2.31 10.67 -6.32
C GLU A 186 2.94 9.80 -5.22
N GLY A 187 2.63 8.50 -5.24
CA GLY A 187 3.16 7.54 -4.28
C GLY A 187 2.66 7.75 -2.84
N MET A 188 1.54 8.45 -2.66
CA MET A 188 0.91 8.65 -1.35
C MET A 188 0.65 7.31 -0.62
N TRP A 189 0.28 6.28 -1.37
CA TRP A 189 0.06 4.92 -0.87
C TRP A 189 1.21 3.98 -1.24
N GLU A 190 2.34 4.48 -1.72
CA GLU A 190 3.41 3.61 -2.19
C GLU A 190 4.10 2.84 -1.05
N HIS A 191 4.20 1.52 -1.21
CA HIS A 191 5.19 0.75 -0.44
C HIS A 191 6.59 1.01 -0.98
N LYS A 192 7.31 1.95 -0.38
CA LYS A 192 8.66 2.34 -0.82
C LYS A 192 9.62 1.15 -0.84
N GLN A 193 10.39 1.04 -1.92
CA GLN A 193 11.44 0.03 -2.02
C GLN A 193 12.71 0.54 -1.32
N GLY A 194 13.31 -0.33 -0.51
CA GLY A 194 14.63 -0.03 0.07
C GLY A 194 15.67 0.12 -1.03
N HIS A 195 16.45 1.20 -0.98
CA HIS A 195 17.58 1.42 -1.85
C HIS A 195 18.88 1.39 -1.04
N LYS A 196 19.99 1.03 -1.68
CA LYS A 196 21.29 0.97 -1.02
C LYS A 196 21.89 2.37 -0.92
N VAL A 197 22.10 2.85 0.30
CA VAL A 197 22.83 4.10 0.55
C VAL A 197 24.34 3.84 0.35
N ASP A 198 25.00 4.65 -0.49
CA ASP A 198 26.44 4.55 -0.79
C ASP A 198 26.94 3.14 -1.14
N GLY A 199 26.17 2.39 -1.95
CA GLY A 199 26.54 1.03 -2.36
C GLY A 199 26.25 -0.07 -1.33
N GLY A 200 25.65 0.30 -0.19
CA GLY A 200 25.33 -0.61 0.92
C GLY A 200 26.54 -0.86 1.83
N GLU A 201 26.32 -1.60 2.91
CA GLU A 201 27.30 -1.74 4.01
C GLU A 201 28.69 -2.18 3.53
N ARG A 202 28.76 -3.21 2.67
CA ARG A 202 30.05 -3.77 2.19
C ARG A 202 30.86 -2.79 1.33
N ARG A 203 30.20 -1.99 0.50
CA ARG A 203 30.89 -1.10 -0.47
C ARG A 203 30.96 0.35 -0.01
N ARG A 204 30.36 0.68 1.14
CA ARG A 204 30.25 2.06 1.64
C ARG A 204 31.61 2.76 1.75
N GLY A 205 32.61 2.07 2.32
CA GLY A 205 33.96 2.62 2.46
C GLY A 205 34.62 2.90 1.11
N GLU A 206 34.58 1.92 0.21
CA GLU A 206 35.13 2.02 -1.16
C GLU A 206 34.46 3.14 -1.96
N VAL A 207 33.12 3.18 -2.00
CA VAL A 207 32.34 4.18 -2.73
C VAL A 207 32.65 5.58 -2.21
N ARG A 208 32.70 5.76 -0.89
CA ARG A 208 33.04 7.06 -0.27
C ARG A 208 34.47 7.46 -0.55
N PHE A 209 35.42 6.54 -0.51
CA PHE A 209 36.80 6.81 -0.87
C PHE A 209 36.93 7.26 -2.33
N LYS A 210 36.34 6.52 -3.27
CA LYS A 210 36.31 6.87 -4.70
C LYS A 210 35.67 8.24 -4.94
N LYS A 211 34.53 8.52 -4.29
CA LYS A 211 33.88 9.85 -4.34
C LYS A 211 34.82 10.97 -3.85
N ARG A 212 35.52 10.77 -2.72
CA ARG A 212 36.47 11.77 -2.19
C ARG A 212 37.66 12.01 -3.12
N VAL A 213 38.23 10.96 -3.69
CA VAL A 213 39.36 11.07 -4.63
C VAL A 213 38.91 11.81 -5.90
N ALA A 214 37.75 11.45 -6.46
CA ALA A 214 37.20 12.13 -7.63
C ALA A 214 36.91 13.61 -7.36
N ALA A 215 36.35 13.94 -6.19
CA ALA A 215 36.09 15.32 -5.78
C ALA A 215 37.39 16.14 -5.69
N ARG A 216 38.43 15.60 -5.03
CA ARG A 216 39.73 16.27 -4.93
C ARG A 216 40.39 16.48 -6.30
N ARG A 217 40.29 15.48 -7.18
CA ARG A 217 40.82 15.59 -8.54
C ARG A 217 40.10 16.68 -9.32
N ALA A 218 38.76 16.69 -9.28
CA ALA A 218 37.95 17.71 -9.93
C ALA A 218 38.25 19.12 -9.39
N GLU A 219 38.49 19.26 -8.08
CA GLU A 219 38.87 20.53 -7.46
C GLU A 219 40.23 21.05 -7.96
N ARG A 220 41.25 20.18 -8.05
CA ARG A 220 42.57 20.57 -8.59
C ARG A 220 42.49 20.94 -10.07
N GLU A 221 41.77 20.15 -10.85
CA GLU A 221 41.53 20.43 -12.27
C GLU A 221 40.78 21.75 -12.46
N ALA A 222 39.78 22.05 -11.62
CA ALA A 222 39.06 23.33 -11.62
C ALA A 222 39.94 24.52 -11.22
N GLN A 223 40.93 24.32 -10.35
CA GLN A 223 41.94 25.32 -10.00
C GLN A 223 43.05 25.46 -11.05
N GLY A 224 42.98 24.72 -12.17
CA GLY A 224 43.98 24.75 -13.23
C GLY A 224 45.29 24.03 -12.90
N LEU A 225 45.34 23.35 -11.76
CA LEU A 225 46.47 22.52 -11.34
C LEU A 225 46.28 21.12 -11.94
N ARG A 226 46.93 20.88 -13.08
CA ARG A 226 47.03 19.55 -13.71
C ARG A 226 47.99 18.63 -12.95
#